data_AF-Q6PIU2-F1
#
_entry.id   AF-Q6PIU2-F1
#
_cell.length_a   1.000
_cell.length_b   1.000
_cell.length_c   1.000
_cell.angle_alpha   90.00
_cell.angle_beta   90.00
_cell.angle_gamma   90.00
#
_symmetry.space_group_name_H-M   'P 1'
#
loop_
_entity.id
_entity.type
_entity.pdbx_description
1 polymer ?
#
loop_
_entity_poly.entity_id
_entity_poly.type
_entity_poly.pdbx_seq_one_letter_code
_entity_poly.pdbx_strand_id
1 'polypeptide(L)'
;MRSSCVLLTALVALAAYYVYIPLPGSVSDPWKLMLLDATFRGAQQVSNLIHYLGLSHHLLALNFIIVSFGKKSAWSSAQVKVTDTDFDGVEVRVFEGPPKPEEPLKRSVVYIHGGGWALASAKIRYYDELCTAMAEELNAVIVSIEYRLVPKVYFPEQIHDVVRATKYFLKPEVLQKYMVDPGRICISGDSAGGNLAAALGQQFTQDASLKNKLKLQALIYPVLQALDFNTPSYQQNVNTPILPRYVMVKYWVDYFKGNYDFVQAMIVNNHTSLDVEEAAAVRARLNWTSLLPASFTKNYKPVVQTTGNARIVQELPQLLDARSAPLIADQAVLQLLPKTYILTCEHDVLRDDGIMYAKRLESAGVEVTLDHFEDGFHGCMIFTSWPTNFSVGIRTRNSYIKWLDQNL
;
A
#
# COMPACT_ATOMS: atom_id res chain seq x y z
N MET A 1 19.37 -10.39 -45.83
CA MET A 1 18.77 -11.47 -45.01
C MET A 1 19.63 -11.87 -43.81
N ARG A 2 20.90 -12.30 -43.98
CA ARG A 2 21.74 -12.72 -42.82
C ARG A 2 21.90 -11.66 -41.73
N SER A 3 22.18 -10.41 -42.08
CA SER A 3 22.33 -9.31 -41.11
C SER A 3 21.04 -9.04 -40.31
N SER A 4 19.87 -9.05 -40.98
CA SER A 4 18.57 -8.88 -40.31
C SER A 4 18.25 -10.01 -39.33
N CYS A 5 18.58 -11.26 -39.68
CA CYS A 5 18.42 -12.40 -38.77
C CYS A 5 19.33 -12.26 -37.53
N VAL A 6 20.61 -11.90 -37.72
CA VAL A 6 21.55 -11.70 -36.61
C VAL A 6 21.09 -10.57 -35.68
N LEU A 7 20.62 -9.45 -36.24
CA LEU A 7 20.11 -8.33 -35.45
C LEU A 7 18.86 -8.71 -34.65
N LEU A 8 17.90 -9.41 -35.27
CA LEU A 8 16.70 -9.87 -34.59
C LEU A 8 17.03 -10.83 -33.46
N THR A 9 17.92 -11.80 -33.69
CA THR A 9 18.37 -12.74 -32.64
C THR A 9 19.04 -12.00 -31.48
N ALA A 10 19.88 -11.00 -31.77
CA ALA A 10 20.51 -10.18 -30.73
C ALA A 10 19.48 -9.39 -29.91
N LEU A 11 18.49 -8.77 -30.55
CA LEU A 11 17.43 -8.03 -29.86
C LEU A 11 16.55 -8.94 -28.98
N VAL A 12 16.21 -10.13 -29.47
CA VAL A 12 15.46 -11.13 -28.68
C VAL A 12 16.29 -11.60 -27.48
N ALA A 13 17.59 -11.85 -27.66
CA ALA A 13 18.48 -12.23 -26.57
C ALA A 13 18.62 -11.13 -25.51
N LEU A 14 18.74 -9.86 -25.93
CA LEU A 14 18.78 -8.71 -25.03
C LEU A 14 17.46 -8.51 -24.28
N ALA A 15 16.32 -8.69 -24.96
CA ALA A 15 15.01 -8.63 -24.33
C ALA A 15 14.82 -9.75 -23.29
N ALA A 16 15.19 -10.99 -23.65
CA ALA A 16 15.16 -12.12 -22.73
C ALA A 16 16.07 -11.90 -21.50
N TYR A 17 17.29 -11.38 -21.72
CA TYR A 17 18.21 -11.03 -20.64
C TYR A 17 17.66 -9.92 -19.74
N TYR A 18 16.99 -8.92 -20.31
CA TYR A 18 16.38 -7.84 -19.52
C TYR A 18 15.19 -8.31 -18.69
N VAL A 19 14.37 -9.21 -19.23
CA VAL A 19 13.20 -9.80 -18.54
C VAL A 19 13.64 -10.75 -17.44
N TYR A 20 14.66 -11.56 -17.69
CA TYR A 20 15.11 -12.58 -16.76
C TYR A 20 15.70 -11.97 -15.49
N ILE A 21 15.12 -12.33 -14.35
CA ILE A 21 15.67 -12.12 -13.01
C ILE A 21 15.53 -13.42 -12.23
N PRO A 22 16.54 -13.86 -11.46
CA PRO A 22 16.40 -15.08 -10.66
C PRO A 22 15.37 -14.84 -9.55
N LEU A 23 14.32 -15.67 -9.52
CA LEU A 23 13.28 -15.63 -8.49
C LEU A 23 13.34 -16.90 -7.63
N PRO A 24 13.01 -16.81 -6.33
CA PRO A 24 12.83 -17.99 -5.49
C PRO A 24 11.81 -18.95 -6.07
N GLY A 25 12.04 -20.26 -5.92
CA GLY A 25 11.14 -21.30 -6.45
C GLY A 25 9.74 -21.32 -5.83
N SER A 26 9.55 -20.63 -4.71
CA SER A 26 8.25 -20.48 -4.04
C SER A 26 7.37 -19.38 -4.64
N VAL A 27 7.90 -18.49 -5.49
CA VAL A 27 7.12 -17.39 -6.08
C VAL A 27 6.04 -17.92 -7.03
N SER A 28 4.82 -17.43 -6.89
CA SER A 28 3.69 -17.74 -7.77
C SER A 28 3.90 -17.20 -9.20
N ASP A 29 3.62 -18.02 -10.22
CA ASP A 29 3.66 -17.63 -11.63
C ASP A 29 4.95 -16.85 -12.05
N PRO A 30 6.17 -17.37 -11.82
CA PRO A 30 7.40 -16.58 -11.85
C PRO A 30 7.68 -15.90 -13.19
N TRP A 31 7.40 -16.55 -14.32
CA TRP A 31 7.59 -15.93 -15.65
C TRP A 31 6.68 -14.74 -15.91
N LYS A 32 5.43 -14.78 -15.41
CA LYS A 32 4.51 -13.64 -15.50
C LYS A 32 5.03 -12.49 -14.64
N LEU A 33 5.56 -12.80 -13.45
CA LEU A 33 6.12 -11.79 -12.55
C LEU A 33 7.37 -11.14 -13.14
N MET A 34 8.28 -11.91 -13.74
CA MET A 34 9.44 -11.38 -14.45
C MET A 34 9.04 -10.42 -15.57
N LEU A 35 8.03 -10.77 -16.37
CA LEU A 35 7.54 -9.93 -17.47
C LEU A 35 6.86 -8.65 -16.93
N LEU A 36 6.05 -8.77 -15.88
CA LEU A 36 5.41 -7.64 -15.22
C LEU A 36 6.46 -6.68 -14.66
N ASP A 37 7.44 -7.21 -13.93
CA ASP A 37 8.55 -6.44 -13.38
C ASP A 37 9.37 -5.74 -14.46
N ALA A 38 9.72 -6.44 -15.54
CA ALA A 38 10.43 -5.86 -16.67
C ALA A 38 9.64 -4.69 -17.29
N THR A 39 8.31 -4.80 -17.34
CA THR A 39 7.43 -3.71 -17.81
C THR A 39 7.49 -2.51 -16.86
N PHE A 40 7.41 -2.73 -15.54
CA PHE A 40 7.55 -1.68 -14.54
C PHE A 40 8.94 -1.01 -14.57
N ARG A 41 10.02 -1.80 -14.61
CA ARG A 41 11.38 -1.28 -14.73
C ARG A 41 11.56 -0.47 -16.01
N GLY A 42 11.03 -0.95 -17.14
CA GLY A 42 11.08 -0.25 -18.42
C GLY A 42 10.38 1.12 -18.34
N ALA A 43 9.16 1.15 -17.80
CA ALA A 43 8.41 2.39 -17.58
C ALA A 43 9.14 3.36 -16.66
N GLN A 44 9.76 2.86 -15.59
CA GLN A 44 10.55 3.68 -14.66
C GLN A 44 11.79 4.28 -15.34
N GLN A 45 12.52 3.50 -16.15
CA GLN A 45 13.69 4.02 -16.87
C GLN A 45 13.32 5.06 -17.92
N VAL A 46 12.23 4.86 -18.67
CA VAL A 46 11.69 5.87 -19.60
C VAL A 46 11.32 7.15 -18.84
N SER A 47 10.67 7.01 -17.68
CA SER A 47 10.28 8.15 -16.85
C SER A 47 11.47 8.91 -16.27
N ASN A 48 12.53 8.21 -15.88
CA ASN A 48 13.79 8.81 -15.44
C ASN A 48 14.48 9.54 -16.60
N LEU A 49 14.44 9.00 -17.81
CA LEU A 49 14.98 9.68 -19.00
C LEU A 49 14.20 10.96 -19.31
N ILE A 50 12.86 10.91 -19.29
CA ILE A 50 12.00 12.11 -19.44
C ILE A 50 12.37 13.18 -18.42
N HIS A 51 12.63 12.78 -17.18
CA HIS A 51 13.05 13.68 -16.12
C HIS A 51 14.45 14.26 -16.34
N TYR A 52 15.41 13.42 -16.71
CA TYR A 52 16.77 13.85 -17.03
C TYR A 52 16.81 14.87 -18.18
N LEU A 53 15.93 14.72 -19.17
CA LEU A 53 15.77 15.66 -20.28
C LEU A 53 15.00 16.94 -19.90
N GLY A 54 14.57 17.10 -18.64
CA GLY A 54 13.87 18.28 -18.14
C GLY A 54 12.41 18.39 -18.59
N LEU A 55 11.82 17.33 -19.13
CA LEU A 55 10.48 17.38 -19.74
C LEU A 55 9.34 17.21 -18.71
N SER A 56 9.58 16.48 -17.63
CA SER A 56 8.59 16.28 -16.55
C SER A 56 9.26 15.80 -15.27
N HIS A 57 8.52 15.76 -14.16
CA HIS A 57 8.95 15.01 -12.99
C HIS A 57 8.81 13.50 -13.28
N HIS A 58 9.82 12.69 -12.92
CA HIS A 58 9.80 11.25 -13.23
C HIS A 58 8.55 10.53 -12.69
N LEU A 59 8.05 10.88 -11.49
CA LEU A 59 6.81 10.31 -10.95
C LEU A 59 5.55 10.72 -11.74
N LEU A 60 5.49 11.96 -12.25
CA LEU A 60 4.37 12.39 -13.09
C LEU A 60 4.37 11.62 -14.43
N ALA A 61 5.53 11.45 -15.03
CA ALA A 61 5.70 10.65 -16.25
C ALA A 61 5.36 9.17 -16.00
N LEU A 62 5.85 8.59 -14.90
CA LEU A 62 5.60 7.20 -14.56
C LEU A 62 4.12 6.95 -14.28
N ASN A 63 3.47 7.82 -13.51
CA ASN A 63 2.04 7.69 -13.24
C ASN A 63 1.21 7.89 -14.51
N PHE A 64 1.61 8.82 -15.39
CA PHE A 64 0.96 8.99 -16.69
C PHE A 64 1.01 7.70 -17.52
N ILE A 65 2.16 7.03 -17.57
CA ILE A 65 2.30 5.73 -18.25
C ILE A 65 1.36 4.70 -17.62
N ILE A 66 1.42 4.52 -16.29
CA ILE A 66 0.61 3.52 -15.56
C ILE A 66 -0.89 3.75 -15.78
N VAL A 67 -1.36 4.99 -15.61
CA VAL A 67 -2.78 5.34 -15.74
C VAL A 67 -3.24 5.28 -17.19
N SER A 68 -2.42 5.66 -18.18
CA SER A 68 -2.83 5.64 -19.59
C SER A 68 -3.14 4.24 -20.11
N PHE A 69 -2.44 3.21 -19.62
CA PHE A 69 -2.73 1.81 -19.97
C PHE A 69 -3.94 1.22 -19.23
N GLY A 70 -4.45 1.90 -18.21
CA GLY A 70 -5.49 1.35 -17.32
C GLY A 70 -6.69 2.24 -17.07
N LYS A 71 -6.75 3.48 -17.57
CA LYS A 71 -7.83 4.43 -17.25
C LYS A 71 -9.18 3.85 -17.64
N LYS A 72 -10.10 3.76 -16.69
CA LYS A 72 -11.46 3.26 -16.88
C LYS A 72 -12.46 4.33 -16.46
N SER A 73 -13.37 4.69 -17.36
CA SER A 73 -14.53 5.52 -17.01
C SER A 73 -15.44 4.78 -16.02
N ALA A 74 -16.12 5.50 -15.14
CA ALA A 74 -17.17 4.91 -14.31
C ALA A 74 -18.21 4.24 -15.22
N TRP A 75 -18.36 2.93 -15.10
CA TRP A 75 -19.29 2.14 -15.91
C TRP A 75 -20.14 1.28 -15.00
N SER A 76 -21.45 1.54 -15.01
CA SER A 76 -22.41 0.79 -14.20
C SER A 76 -22.84 -0.48 -14.96
N SER A 77 -22.99 -1.58 -14.22
CA SER A 77 -23.56 -2.83 -14.70
C SER A 77 -24.97 -3.02 -14.09
N ALA A 78 -25.61 -4.14 -14.39
CA ALA A 78 -26.87 -4.51 -13.72
C ALA A 78 -26.68 -4.80 -12.22
N GLN A 79 -25.46 -5.11 -11.78
CA GLN A 79 -25.16 -5.49 -10.40
C GLN A 79 -24.53 -4.36 -9.59
N VAL A 80 -23.71 -3.51 -10.23
CA VAL A 80 -23.01 -2.41 -9.55
C VAL A 80 -23.25 -1.10 -10.26
N LYS A 81 -23.73 -0.11 -9.49
CA LYS A 81 -23.75 1.28 -9.93
C LYS A 81 -22.43 1.94 -9.58
N VAL A 82 -21.73 2.46 -10.58
CA VAL A 82 -20.42 3.12 -10.42
C VAL A 82 -20.56 4.59 -10.77
N THR A 83 -20.22 5.47 -9.84
CA THR A 83 -20.33 6.93 -10.00
C THR A 83 -19.05 7.62 -9.54
N ASP A 84 -18.50 8.49 -10.38
CA ASP A 84 -17.48 9.46 -9.97
C ASP A 84 -18.17 10.67 -9.34
N THR A 85 -17.73 11.08 -8.15
CA THR A 85 -18.28 12.24 -7.41
C THR A 85 -17.18 12.90 -6.57
N ASP A 86 -17.53 13.99 -5.91
CA ASP A 86 -16.67 14.69 -4.95
C ASP A 86 -17.22 14.54 -3.52
N PHE A 87 -16.34 14.29 -2.56
CA PHE A 87 -16.59 14.35 -1.12
C PHE A 87 -15.70 15.43 -0.48
N ASP A 88 -16.25 16.64 -0.34
CA ASP A 88 -15.60 17.80 0.30
C ASP A 88 -14.30 18.26 -0.39
N GLY A 89 -14.33 18.33 -1.72
CA GLY A 89 -13.19 18.72 -2.56
C GLY A 89 -12.21 17.58 -2.86
N VAL A 90 -12.54 16.34 -2.50
CA VAL A 90 -11.76 15.14 -2.81
C VAL A 90 -12.56 14.26 -3.76
N GLU A 91 -11.99 13.97 -4.94
CA GLU A 91 -12.61 13.06 -5.89
C GLU A 91 -12.68 11.64 -5.30
N VAL A 92 -13.81 10.97 -5.51
CA VAL A 92 -14.02 9.58 -5.13
C VAL A 92 -14.77 8.85 -6.23
N ARG A 93 -14.53 7.54 -6.34
CA ARG A 93 -15.38 6.64 -7.11
C ARG A 93 -16.19 5.77 -6.15
N VAL A 94 -17.51 5.85 -6.27
CA VAL A 94 -18.44 5.08 -5.44
C VAL A 94 -18.97 3.90 -6.26
N PHE A 95 -18.85 2.70 -5.70
CA PHE A 95 -19.41 1.46 -6.22
C PHE A 95 -20.52 1.01 -5.29
N GLU A 96 -21.76 0.99 -5.78
CA GLU A 96 -22.93 0.57 -5.02
C GLU A 96 -23.32 -0.84 -5.45
N GLY A 97 -23.13 -1.82 -4.57
CA GLY A 97 -23.54 -3.21 -4.78
C GLY A 97 -25.05 -3.39 -4.94
N PRO A 98 -25.49 -4.59 -5.36
CA PRO A 98 -26.89 -4.85 -5.71
C PRO A 98 -27.78 -4.85 -4.46
N PRO A 99 -29.00 -4.28 -4.51
CA PRO A 99 -29.89 -4.29 -3.35
C PRO A 99 -30.24 -5.73 -2.93
N LYS A 100 -30.22 -6.01 -1.62
CA LYS A 100 -30.80 -7.23 -1.05
C LYS A 100 -32.08 -6.86 -0.29
N PRO A 101 -33.24 -7.46 -0.60
CA PRO A 101 -34.50 -7.16 0.08
C PRO A 101 -34.44 -7.33 1.60
N GLU A 102 -33.64 -8.29 2.09
CA GLU A 102 -33.52 -8.60 3.52
C GLU A 102 -32.48 -7.74 4.26
N GLU A 103 -31.65 -6.98 3.53
CA GLU A 103 -30.64 -6.07 4.08
C GLU A 103 -30.85 -4.66 3.50
N PRO A 104 -31.81 -3.87 4.04
CA PRO A 104 -32.14 -2.56 3.48
C PRO A 104 -31.00 -1.54 3.59
N LEU A 105 -30.09 -1.73 4.56
CA LEU A 105 -28.84 -0.97 4.70
C LEU A 105 -27.65 -1.86 4.38
N LYS A 106 -26.72 -1.33 3.58
CA LYS A 106 -25.50 -1.98 3.12
C LYS A 106 -24.35 -1.69 4.08
N ARG A 107 -23.42 -2.64 4.19
CA ARG A 107 -22.08 -2.37 4.71
C ARG A 107 -21.27 -1.50 3.75
N SER A 108 -20.18 -0.92 4.23
CA SER A 108 -19.30 -0.10 3.39
C SER A 108 -17.82 -0.30 3.65
N VAL A 109 -17.02 -0.09 2.61
CA VAL A 109 -15.56 -0.06 2.68
C VAL A 109 -15.09 1.25 2.06
N VAL A 110 -14.36 2.05 2.84
CA VAL A 110 -13.56 3.15 2.30
C VAL A 110 -12.22 2.56 1.90
N TYR A 111 -11.94 2.53 0.59
CA TYR A 111 -10.75 1.92 0.03
C TYR A 111 -9.76 2.97 -0.46
N ILE A 112 -8.51 2.84 -0.05
CA ILE A 112 -7.42 3.75 -0.43
C ILE A 112 -6.41 2.96 -1.24
N HIS A 113 -6.16 3.41 -2.47
CA HIS A 113 -5.24 2.72 -3.37
C HIS A 113 -3.76 2.94 -3.00
N GLY A 114 -2.94 1.92 -3.26
CA GLY A 114 -1.49 1.97 -3.20
C GLY A 114 -0.84 2.77 -4.34
N GLY A 115 0.46 2.54 -4.55
CA GLY A 115 1.27 3.27 -5.55
C GLY A 115 2.31 4.21 -4.95
N GLY A 116 2.77 3.95 -3.72
CA GLY A 116 3.86 4.74 -3.11
C GLY A 116 3.55 6.24 -2.97
N TRP A 117 2.28 6.57 -2.72
CA TRP A 117 1.75 7.96 -2.65
C TRP A 117 1.96 8.81 -3.92
N ALA A 118 2.44 8.20 -5.00
CA ALA A 118 2.91 8.88 -6.21
C ALA A 118 2.27 8.33 -7.49
N LEU A 119 1.80 7.08 -7.46
CA LEU A 119 1.35 6.33 -8.62
C LEU A 119 -0.08 5.81 -8.41
N ALA A 120 -0.64 5.28 -9.51
CA ALA A 120 -1.99 4.77 -9.63
C ALA A 120 -3.07 5.85 -9.51
N SER A 121 -4.32 5.38 -9.41
CA SER A 121 -5.54 6.16 -9.27
C SER A 121 -6.66 5.17 -8.91
N ALA A 122 -7.67 5.62 -8.16
CA ALA A 122 -8.91 4.88 -7.91
C ALA A 122 -9.66 4.52 -9.21
N LYS A 123 -9.35 5.22 -10.31
CA LYS A 123 -10.01 5.11 -11.62
C LYS A 123 -9.25 4.21 -12.62
N ILE A 124 -8.18 3.54 -12.21
CA ILE A 124 -7.52 2.54 -13.08
C ILE A 124 -8.22 1.19 -12.98
N ARG A 125 -8.14 0.42 -14.07
CA ARG A 125 -8.78 -0.88 -14.26
C ARG A 125 -8.61 -1.83 -13.08
N TYR A 126 -7.39 -1.97 -12.55
CA TYR A 126 -7.12 -2.92 -11.45
C TYR A 126 -7.87 -2.58 -10.16
N TYR A 127 -7.91 -1.30 -9.77
CA TYR A 127 -8.66 -0.88 -8.59
C TYR A 127 -10.17 -0.85 -8.84
N ASP A 128 -10.59 -0.48 -10.05
CA ASP A 128 -11.99 -0.51 -10.44
C ASP A 128 -12.56 -1.93 -10.42
N GLU A 129 -11.82 -2.92 -10.93
CA GLU A 129 -12.19 -4.33 -10.90
C GLU A 129 -12.23 -4.89 -9.46
N LEU A 130 -11.24 -4.55 -8.63
CA LEU A 130 -11.23 -4.93 -7.21
C LEU A 130 -12.44 -4.35 -6.47
N CYS A 131 -12.71 -3.05 -6.64
CA CYS A 131 -13.84 -2.39 -5.97
C CYS A 131 -15.20 -2.87 -6.49
N THR A 132 -15.31 -3.18 -7.78
CA THR A 132 -16.51 -3.80 -8.36
C THR A 132 -16.75 -5.17 -7.74
N ALA A 133 -15.73 -6.04 -7.70
CA ALA A 133 -15.84 -7.37 -7.09
C ALA A 133 -16.24 -7.29 -5.60
N MET A 134 -15.63 -6.38 -4.82
CA MET A 134 -16.04 -6.15 -3.44
C MET A 134 -17.49 -5.69 -3.32
N ALA A 135 -17.95 -4.75 -4.15
CA ALA A 135 -19.32 -4.25 -4.12
C ALA A 135 -20.33 -5.36 -4.42
N GLU A 136 -20.05 -6.21 -5.42
CA GLU A 136 -20.88 -7.35 -5.82
C GLU A 136 -20.92 -8.42 -4.74
N GLU A 137 -19.76 -8.96 -4.36
CA GLU A 137 -19.65 -10.12 -3.47
C GLU A 137 -20.10 -9.81 -2.04
N LEU A 138 -19.88 -8.57 -1.57
CA LEU A 138 -20.27 -8.17 -0.21
C LEU A 138 -21.67 -7.56 -0.14
N ASN A 139 -22.32 -7.21 -1.26
CA ASN A 139 -23.44 -6.25 -1.26
C ASN A 139 -23.08 -5.00 -0.42
N ALA A 140 -22.06 -4.29 -0.88
CA ALA A 140 -21.47 -3.18 -0.14
C ALA A 140 -21.43 -1.90 -0.97
N VAL A 141 -21.30 -0.77 -0.27
CA VAL A 141 -20.88 0.49 -0.87
C VAL A 141 -19.36 0.61 -0.71
N ILE A 142 -18.63 0.68 -1.81
CA ILE A 142 -17.18 0.91 -1.81
C ILE A 142 -16.91 2.35 -2.20
N VAL A 143 -16.22 3.10 -1.34
CA VAL A 143 -15.77 4.46 -1.62
C VAL A 143 -14.27 4.39 -1.89
N SER A 144 -13.89 4.43 -3.16
CA SER A 144 -12.48 4.46 -3.57
C SER A 144 -11.98 5.90 -3.65
N ILE A 145 -11.01 6.27 -2.82
CA ILE A 145 -10.55 7.66 -2.67
C ILE A 145 -9.45 7.98 -3.70
N GLU A 146 -9.63 9.07 -4.45
CA GLU A 146 -8.61 9.64 -5.35
C GLU A 146 -7.85 10.76 -4.62
N TYR A 147 -6.95 10.39 -3.72
CA TYR A 147 -6.15 11.35 -2.96
C TYR A 147 -5.04 11.97 -3.84
N ARG A 148 -4.62 13.20 -3.52
CA ARG A 148 -3.60 13.90 -4.33
C ARG A 148 -2.23 13.22 -4.18
N LEU A 149 -1.50 13.08 -5.28
CA LEU A 149 -0.23 12.34 -5.32
C LEU A 149 1.02 13.25 -5.30
N VAL A 150 2.14 12.69 -4.85
CA VAL A 150 3.48 13.28 -5.05
C VAL A 150 3.79 13.35 -6.56
N PRO A 151 4.42 14.42 -7.07
CA PRO A 151 4.96 15.60 -6.40
C PRO A 151 3.99 16.80 -6.30
N LYS A 152 2.69 16.62 -6.60
CA LYS A 152 1.71 17.73 -6.53
C LYS A 152 1.49 18.18 -5.10
N VAL A 153 1.45 17.23 -4.17
CA VAL A 153 1.41 17.46 -2.73
C VAL A 153 2.36 16.49 -2.02
N TYR A 154 2.68 16.78 -0.77
CA TYR A 154 3.56 15.98 0.08
C TYR A 154 2.89 15.77 1.43
N PHE A 155 3.40 14.84 2.23
CA PHE A 155 2.89 14.62 3.58
C PHE A 155 2.80 15.94 4.37
N PRO A 156 1.72 16.21 5.10
CA PRO A 156 0.59 15.32 5.42
C PRO A 156 -0.66 15.47 4.51
N GLU A 157 -0.55 16.06 3.32
CA GLU A 157 -1.72 16.39 2.50
C GLU A 157 -2.54 15.18 2.04
N GLN A 158 -1.89 14.05 1.77
CA GLN A 158 -2.56 12.80 1.36
C GLN A 158 -3.51 12.29 2.44
N ILE A 159 -3.05 12.25 3.69
CA ILE A 159 -3.88 11.81 4.81
C ILE A 159 -4.96 12.85 5.12
N HIS A 160 -4.71 14.15 4.90
CA HIS A 160 -5.75 15.17 4.98
C HIS A 160 -6.89 14.93 3.97
N ASP A 161 -6.57 14.57 2.72
CA ASP A 161 -7.59 14.24 1.70
C ASP A 161 -8.41 13.02 2.14
N VAL A 162 -7.73 11.96 2.58
CA VAL A 162 -8.38 10.73 3.02
C VAL A 162 -9.29 10.96 4.24
N VAL A 163 -8.82 11.71 5.24
CA VAL A 163 -9.63 12.08 6.42
C VAL A 163 -10.83 12.91 6.01
N ARG A 164 -10.66 13.87 5.12
CA ARG A 164 -11.74 14.77 4.67
C ARG A 164 -12.83 14.01 3.92
N ALA A 165 -12.45 13.20 2.92
CA ALA A 165 -13.38 12.37 2.17
C ALA A 165 -14.13 11.38 3.08
N THR A 166 -13.43 10.75 4.03
CA THR A 166 -14.03 9.80 4.96
C THR A 166 -14.99 10.50 5.93
N LYS A 167 -14.61 11.65 6.52
CA LYS A 167 -15.51 12.42 7.40
C LYS A 167 -16.76 12.88 6.67
N TYR A 168 -16.65 13.27 5.40
CA TYR A 168 -17.80 13.62 4.57
C TYR A 168 -18.70 12.41 4.31
N PHE A 169 -18.12 11.26 3.95
CA PHE A 169 -18.87 10.01 3.76
C PHE A 169 -19.66 9.58 5.00
N LEU A 170 -19.09 9.81 6.19
CA LEU A 170 -19.70 9.45 7.48
C LEU A 170 -20.83 10.38 7.93
N LYS A 171 -21.15 11.44 7.19
CA LYS A 171 -22.28 12.31 7.53
C LYS A 171 -23.60 11.54 7.37
N PRO A 172 -24.57 11.69 8.31
CA PRO A 172 -25.83 10.93 8.27
C PRO A 172 -26.57 11.01 6.94
N GLU A 173 -26.61 12.18 6.31
CA GLU A 173 -27.27 12.40 5.03
C GLU A 173 -26.56 11.70 3.85
N VAL A 174 -25.23 11.53 3.92
CA VAL A 174 -24.44 10.83 2.92
C VAL A 174 -24.59 9.32 3.09
N LEU A 175 -24.54 8.82 4.32
CA LEU A 175 -24.83 7.42 4.62
C LEU A 175 -26.25 7.05 4.18
N GLN A 176 -27.24 7.91 4.44
CA GLN A 176 -28.62 7.71 3.99
C GLN A 176 -28.74 7.73 2.46
N LYS A 177 -28.03 8.62 1.76
CA LYS A 177 -28.00 8.69 0.29
C LYS A 177 -27.57 7.37 -0.34
N TYR A 178 -26.59 6.69 0.26
CA TYR A 178 -26.05 5.41 -0.23
C TYR A 178 -26.64 4.19 0.49
N MET A 179 -27.63 4.39 1.36
CA MET A 179 -28.25 3.34 2.19
C MET A 179 -27.20 2.53 2.98
N VAL A 180 -26.24 3.21 3.61
CA VAL A 180 -25.16 2.57 4.38
C VAL A 180 -25.52 2.46 5.86
N ASP A 181 -25.25 1.30 6.45
CA ASP A 181 -25.33 1.09 7.88
C ASP A 181 -24.13 1.76 8.59
N PRO A 182 -24.36 2.78 9.45
CA PRO A 182 -23.28 3.46 10.18
C PRO A 182 -22.48 2.54 11.11
N GLY A 183 -23.01 1.38 11.47
CA GLY A 183 -22.34 0.38 12.29
C GLY A 183 -21.47 -0.62 11.53
N ARG A 184 -21.50 -0.63 10.18
CA ARG A 184 -20.80 -1.61 9.32
C ARG A 184 -19.86 -0.92 8.33
N ILE A 185 -18.90 -0.16 8.85
CA ILE A 185 -17.94 0.61 8.04
C ILE A 185 -16.51 0.08 8.25
N CYS A 186 -15.82 -0.23 7.16
CA CYS A 186 -14.43 -0.63 7.15
C CYS A 186 -13.55 0.43 6.48
N ILE A 187 -12.38 0.71 7.06
CA ILE A 187 -11.29 1.39 6.35
C ILE A 187 -10.32 0.35 5.80
N SER A 188 -9.92 0.49 4.54
CA SER A 188 -9.01 -0.45 3.90
C SER A 188 -8.12 0.21 2.86
N GLY A 189 -7.00 -0.44 2.56
CA GLY A 189 -6.12 -0.03 1.49
C GLY A 189 -4.91 -0.95 1.36
N ASP A 190 -4.21 -0.83 0.24
CA ASP A 190 -3.04 -1.64 -0.07
C ASP A 190 -1.75 -0.81 -0.14
N SER A 191 -0.62 -1.35 0.31
CA SER A 191 0.69 -0.67 0.23
C SER A 191 0.63 0.72 0.89
N ALA A 192 0.92 1.80 0.15
CA ALA A 192 0.76 3.19 0.59
C ALA A 192 -0.69 3.59 0.91
N GLY A 193 -1.69 2.94 0.31
CA GLY A 193 -3.10 3.10 0.71
C GLY A 193 -3.38 2.42 2.04
N GLY A 194 -2.73 1.28 2.31
CA GLY A 194 -2.74 0.62 3.62
C GLY A 194 -2.06 1.46 4.71
N ASN A 195 -1.01 2.21 4.35
CA ASN A 195 -0.42 3.23 5.22
C ASN A 195 -1.44 4.29 5.63
N LEU A 196 -2.12 4.90 4.64
CA LEU A 196 -3.10 5.96 4.86
C LEU A 196 -4.33 5.43 5.63
N ALA A 197 -4.76 4.20 5.36
CA ALA A 197 -5.83 3.53 6.10
C ALA A 197 -5.48 3.38 7.60
N ALA A 198 -4.26 2.92 7.89
CA ALA A 198 -3.77 2.77 9.25
C ALA A 198 -3.62 4.11 9.97
N ALA A 199 -3.07 5.12 9.28
CA ALA A 199 -2.95 6.48 9.81
C ALA A 199 -4.32 7.11 10.10
N LEU A 200 -5.31 6.90 9.23
CA LEU A 200 -6.68 7.37 9.44
C LEU A 200 -7.31 6.71 10.66
N GLY A 201 -7.18 5.37 10.77
CA GLY A 201 -7.71 4.62 11.90
C GLY A 201 -7.19 5.21 13.22
N GLN A 202 -5.88 5.46 13.30
CA GLN A 202 -5.25 6.07 14.48
C GLN A 202 -5.78 7.48 14.76
N GLN A 203 -5.87 8.35 13.75
CA GLN A 203 -6.39 9.70 13.93
C GLN A 203 -7.86 9.72 14.41
N PHE A 204 -8.68 8.80 13.92
CA PHE A 204 -10.08 8.69 14.34
C PHE A 204 -10.23 8.32 15.81
N THR A 205 -9.27 7.59 16.40
CA THR A 205 -9.29 7.28 17.84
C THR A 205 -9.06 8.52 18.72
N GLN A 206 -8.44 9.56 18.16
CA GLN A 206 -8.10 10.81 18.85
C GLN A 206 -9.19 11.88 18.70
N ASP A 207 -10.11 11.73 17.74
CA ASP A 207 -11.29 12.61 17.56
C ASP A 207 -12.51 11.97 18.24
N ALA A 208 -12.96 12.55 19.36
CA ALA A 208 -14.08 12.02 20.14
C ALA A 208 -15.38 11.84 19.32
N SER A 209 -15.57 12.62 18.25
CA SER A 209 -16.75 12.51 17.37
C SER A 209 -16.65 11.36 16.36
N LEU A 210 -15.42 10.89 16.08
CA LEU A 210 -15.11 9.83 15.12
C LEU A 210 -14.72 8.51 15.79
N LYS A 211 -14.47 8.54 17.10
CA LYS A 211 -14.19 7.36 17.90
C LYS A 211 -15.28 6.30 17.67
N ASN A 212 -14.86 5.06 17.42
CA ASN A 212 -15.73 3.90 17.15
C ASN A 212 -16.59 3.97 15.87
N LYS A 213 -16.35 4.92 14.95
CA LYS A 213 -17.08 4.96 13.66
C LYS A 213 -16.64 3.89 12.66
N LEU A 214 -15.48 3.29 12.86
CA LEU A 214 -14.96 2.21 12.04
C LEU A 214 -15.18 0.89 12.78
N LYS A 215 -15.91 -0.04 12.16
CA LYS A 215 -16.11 -1.39 12.68
C LYS A 215 -14.86 -2.23 12.50
N LEU A 216 -14.21 -2.10 11.33
CA LEU A 216 -13.04 -2.88 10.94
C LEU A 216 -11.97 -2.00 10.29
N GLN A 217 -10.75 -2.49 10.35
CA GLN A 217 -9.61 -2.03 9.56
C GLN A 217 -9.04 -3.21 8.77
N ALA A 218 -8.75 -3.05 7.49
CA ALA A 218 -8.13 -4.11 6.69
C ALA A 218 -6.96 -3.58 5.85
N LEU A 219 -5.75 -4.02 6.16
CA LEU A 219 -4.50 -3.49 5.65
C LEU A 219 -3.80 -4.53 4.79
N ILE A 220 -3.58 -4.22 3.51
CA ILE A 220 -3.02 -5.18 2.56
C ILE A 220 -1.57 -4.81 2.26
N TYR A 221 -0.62 -5.69 2.64
CA TYR A 221 0.84 -5.45 2.59
C TYR A 221 1.21 -3.98 2.87
N PRO A 222 0.75 -3.41 4.01
CA PRO A 222 0.78 -1.98 4.24
C PRO A 222 2.22 -1.46 4.44
N VAL A 223 2.49 -0.25 3.97
CA VAL A 223 3.71 0.47 4.31
C VAL A 223 3.54 1.08 5.72
N LEU A 224 4.38 0.76 6.69
CA LEU A 224 4.11 1.16 8.08
C LEU A 224 5.27 1.82 8.83
N GLN A 225 6.52 1.67 8.37
CA GLN A 225 7.66 2.41 8.95
C GLN A 225 8.75 2.72 7.93
N ALA A 226 9.54 3.75 8.26
CA ALA A 226 10.64 4.28 7.43
C ALA A 226 11.97 4.32 8.20
N LEU A 227 12.09 3.59 9.30
CA LEU A 227 13.16 3.66 10.28
C LEU A 227 14.15 2.49 10.15
N ASP A 228 13.68 1.29 9.81
CA ASP A 228 14.50 0.11 9.59
C ASP A 228 14.24 -0.50 8.19
N PHE A 229 15.16 -0.25 7.27
CA PHE A 229 15.18 -0.85 5.92
C PHE A 229 16.06 -2.11 5.86
N ASN A 230 16.32 -2.73 7.00
CA ASN A 230 17.12 -3.95 7.15
C ASN A 230 16.45 -4.98 8.08
N THR A 231 15.12 -4.95 8.19
CA THR A 231 14.38 -6.11 8.72
C THR A 231 14.66 -7.36 7.87
N PRO A 232 14.44 -8.58 8.39
CA PRO A 232 14.60 -9.82 7.64
C PRO A 232 13.99 -9.81 6.22
N SER A 233 12.81 -9.24 6.05
CA SER A 233 12.11 -9.12 4.76
C SER A 233 12.78 -8.11 3.82
N TYR A 234 13.24 -6.95 4.30
CA TYR A 234 14.04 -6.04 3.50
C TYR A 234 15.39 -6.65 3.06
N GLN A 235 16.01 -7.49 3.90
CA GLN A 235 17.25 -8.20 3.55
C GLN A 235 16.99 -9.34 2.54
N GLN A 236 15.94 -10.15 2.79
CA GLN A 236 15.54 -11.27 1.94
C GLN A 236 15.11 -10.82 0.55
N ASN A 237 14.30 -9.76 0.49
CA ASN A 237 13.60 -9.32 -0.71
C ASN A 237 14.23 -8.06 -1.32
N VAL A 238 15.53 -7.84 -1.09
CA VAL A 238 16.26 -6.61 -1.46
C VAL A 238 16.04 -6.17 -2.92
N ASN A 239 16.01 -7.13 -3.84
CA ASN A 239 15.83 -6.94 -5.28
C ASN A 239 14.54 -7.61 -5.79
N THR A 240 13.53 -7.74 -4.94
CA THR A 240 12.27 -8.37 -5.34
C THR A 240 11.58 -7.59 -6.46
N PRO A 241 10.86 -8.29 -7.37
CA PRO A 241 10.01 -7.66 -8.37
C PRO A 241 9.09 -6.57 -7.83
N ILE A 242 8.81 -5.55 -8.64
CA ILE A 242 7.84 -4.46 -8.39
C ILE A 242 8.27 -3.47 -7.29
N LEU A 243 8.66 -3.96 -6.11
CA LEU A 243 9.05 -3.14 -4.96
C LEU A 243 10.38 -3.60 -4.34
N PRO A 244 11.52 -3.38 -5.02
CA PRO A 244 12.81 -3.58 -4.40
C PRO A 244 13.06 -2.54 -3.29
N ARG A 245 13.91 -2.89 -2.32
CA ARG A 245 14.20 -2.04 -1.15
C ARG A 245 14.54 -0.59 -1.51
N TYR A 246 15.40 -0.43 -2.52
CA TYR A 246 15.84 0.89 -2.98
C TYR A 246 14.66 1.78 -3.42
N VAL A 247 13.68 1.20 -4.11
CA VAL A 247 12.48 1.92 -4.58
C VAL A 247 11.58 2.30 -3.41
N MET A 248 11.43 1.43 -2.40
CA MET A 248 10.68 1.77 -1.19
C MET A 248 11.31 2.95 -0.43
N VAL A 249 12.64 2.98 -0.27
CA VAL A 249 13.33 4.12 0.35
C VAL A 249 13.11 5.40 -0.46
N LYS A 250 13.15 5.32 -1.79
CA LYS A 250 12.83 6.48 -2.65
C LYS A 250 11.40 6.98 -2.44
N TYR A 251 10.40 6.09 -2.35
CA TYR A 251 9.02 6.52 -2.08
C TYR A 251 8.89 7.27 -0.75
N TRP A 252 9.61 6.85 0.30
CA TRP A 252 9.63 7.61 1.56
C TRP A 252 10.26 8.99 1.41
N VAL A 253 11.39 9.09 0.70
CA VAL A 253 12.03 10.38 0.42
C VAL A 253 11.09 11.28 -0.39
N ASP A 254 10.47 10.75 -1.44
CA ASP A 254 9.52 11.46 -2.29
C ASP A 254 8.28 11.92 -1.49
N TYR A 255 7.75 11.07 -0.61
CA TYR A 255 6.58 11.39 0.23
C TYR A 255 6.79 12.61 1.13
N PHE A 256 8.02 12.81 1.61
CA PHE A 256 8.42 13.93 2.47
C PHE A 256 9.09 15.08 1.73
N LYS A 257 9.15 15.06 0.39
CA LYS A 257 9.90 16.04 -0.41
C LYS A 257 11.39 16.10 -0.02
N GLY A 258 11.96 14.96 0.37
CA GLY A 258 13.33 14.85 0.82
C GLY A 258 14.34 14.88 -0.32
N ASN A 259 15.61 15.04 0.04
CA ASN A 259 16.73 14.96 -0.89
C ASN A 259 17.11 13.48 -1.16
N TYR A 260 17.30 13.13 -2.43
CA TYR A 260 17.79 11.79 -2.80
C TYR A 260 19.20 11.46 -2.30
N ASP A 261 20.00 12.45 -1.90
CA ASP A 261 21.28 12.22 -1.21
C ASP A 261 21.11 11.42 0.09
N PHE A 262 19.92 11.43 0.69
CA PHE A 262 19.62 10.65 1.89
C PHE A 262 19.37 9.17 1.62
N VAL A 263 19.06 8.78 0.38
CA VAL A 263 18.63 7.40 0.06
C VAL A 263 19.68 6.37 0.47
N GLN A 264 20.96 6.60 0.17
CA GLN A 264 22.02 5.64 0.51
C GLN A 264 22.21 5.53 2.03
N ALA A 265 22.16 6.65 2.74
CA ALA A 265 22.27 6.68 4.19
C ALA A 265 21.05 6.01 4.86
N MET A 266 19.84 6.22 4.31
CA MET A 266 18.62 5.59 4.81
C MET A 266 18.61 4.08 4.60
N ILE A 267 19.09 3.58 3.45
CA ILE A 267 19.18 2.13 3.16
C ILE A 267 19.97 1.37 4.24
N VAL A 268 20.97 2.01 4.84
CA VAL A 268 21.82 1.40 5.89
C VAL A 268 21.40 1.82 7.31
N ASN A 269 20.23 2.44 7.47
CA ASN A 269 19.65 2.91 8.74
C ASN A 269 20.48 4.00 9.46
N ASN A 270 21.23 4.85 8.73
CA ASN A 270 22.00 5.93 9.37
C ASN A 270 21.13 7.00 10.03
N HIS A 271 19.89 7.19 9.58
CA HIS A 271 18.95 8.15 10.18
C HIS A 271 18.35 7.65 11.51
N THR A 272 18.63 6.40 11.88
CA THR A 272 18.17 5.80 13.14
C THR A 272 19.31 5.10 13.87
N SER A 273 20.56 5.50 13.62
CA SER A 273 21.73 5.01 14.34
C SER A 273 21.64 5.30 15.83
N LEU A 274 22.43 4.60 16.65
CA LEU A 274 22.34 4.68 18.11
C LEU A 274 22.58 6.09 18.67
N ASP A 275 23.41 6.90 17.98
CA ASP A 275 23.70 8.30 18.30
C ASP A 275 22.64 9.32 17.83
N VAL A 276 21.64 8.90 17.05
CA VAL A 276 20.49 9.75 16.70
C VAL A 276 19.44 9.61 17.80
N GLU A 277 19.54 10.47 18.82
CA GLU A 277 18.72 10.45 20.02
C GLU A 277 17.23 10.68 19.72
N GLU A 278 16.91 11.52 18.73
CA GLU A 278 15.54 11.83 18.33
C GLU A 278 14.78 10.58 17.86
N ALA A 279 15.48 9.61 17.28
CA ALA A 279 14.91 8.35 16.82
C ALA A 279 14.83 7.27 17.91
N ALA A 280 15.44 7.46 19.08
CA ALA A 280 15.61 6.40 20.08
C ALA A 280 14.28 5.80 20.56
N ALA A 281 13.31 6.66 20.89
CA ALA A 281 12.02 6.24 21.43
C ALA A 281 11.18 5.45 20.41
N VAL A 282 11.22 5.84 19.13
CA VAL A 282 10.46 5.18 18.06
C VAL A 282 11.18 3.94 17.53
N ARG A 283 12.52 3.95 17.50
CA ARG A 283 13.36 2.76 17.18
C ARG A 283 13.08 1.61 18.13
N ALA A 284 12.93 1.89 19.43
CA ALA A 284 12.63 0.86 20.43
C ALA A 284 11.31 0.11 20.15
N ARG A 285 10.36 0.76 19.45
CA ARG A 285 9.05 0.19 19.08
C ARG A 285 9.12 -0.71 17.85
N LEU A 286 10.25 -0.72 17.14
CA LEU A 286 10.49 -1.49 15.92
C LEU A 286 11.49 -2.63 16.14
N ASN A 287 11.70 -3.06 17.39
CA ASN A 287 12.62 -4.16 17.67
C ASN A 287 12.05 -5.48 17.15
N TRP A 288 12.32 -5.77 15.88
CA TRP A 288 11.82 -6.94 15.18
C TRP A 288 12.31 -8.25 15.79
N THR A 289 13.43 -8.27 16.54
CA THR A 289 13.88 -9.48 17.25
C THR A 289 12.89 -9.93 18.33
N SER A 290 12.07 -9.02 18.83
CA SER A 290 11.01 -9.29 19.81
C SER A 290 9.61 -9.38 19.19
N LEU A 291 9.41 -8.76 18.03
CA LEU A 291 8.10 -8.66 17.39
C LEU A 291 7.86 -9.73 16.32
N LEU A 292 8.93 -10.28 15.71
CA LEU A 292 8.84 -11.32 14.70
C LEU A 292 9.09 -12.71 15.30
N PRO A 293 8.27 -13.72 14.92
CA PRO A 293 8.58 -15.12 15.19
C PRO A 293 9.88 -15.60 14.53
N ALA A 294 10.49 -16.63 15.10
CA ALA A 294 11.74 -17.22 14.59
C ALA A 294 11.65 -17.69 13.11
N SER A 295 10.46 -18.11 12.66
CA SER A 295 10.21 -18.49 11.27
C SER A 295 10.42 -17.34 10.27
N PHE A 296 10.24 -16.09 10.71
CA PHE A 296 10.42 -14.90 9.88
C PHE A 296 11.79 -14.25 10.05
N THR A 297 12.38 -14.32 11.25
CA THR A 297 13.73 -13.80 11.51
C THR A 297 14.80 -14.66 10.84
N LYS A 298 14.59 -15.98 10.77
CA LYS A 298 15.51 -16.94 10.14
C LYS A 298 16.93 -16.73 10.70
N ASN A 299 17.91 -16.48 9.82
CA ASN A 299 19.31 -16.22 10.19
C ASN A 299 19.70 -14.74 9.99
N TYR A 300 18.75 -13.86 9.68
CA TYR A 300 19.03 -12.44 9.47
C TYR A 300 19.41 -11.77 10.78
N LYS A 301 20.31 -10.79 10.71
CA LYS A 301 20.82 -10.06 11.87
C LYS A 301 20.42 -8.59 11.80
N PRO A 302 20.20 -7.92 12.95
CA PRO A 302 19.99 -6.48 12.98
C PRO A 302 21.17 -5.74 12.35
N VAL A 303 20.85 -4.77 11.48
CA VAL A 303 21.83 -3.81 10.95
C VAL A 303 21.66 -2.52 11.74
N VAL A 304 22.53 -2.35 12.74
CA VAL A 304 22.51 -1.21 13.67
C VAL A 304 23.80 -0.43 13.50
N GLN A 305 23.67 0.86 13.19
CA GLN A 305 24.80 1.77 13.05
C GLN A 305 25.07 2.45 14.39
N THR A 306 26.34 2.53 14.80
CA THR A 306 26.74 3.25 16.01
C THR A 306 26.69 4.75 15.81
N THR A 307 27.20 5.21 14.67
CA THR A 307 27.24 6.61 14.26
C THR A 307 26.53 6.75 12.92
N GLY A 308 25.65 7.74 12.80
CA GLY A 308 24.86 7.93 11.58
C GLY A 308 24.72 9.38 11.18
N ASN A 309 23.55 9.74 10.68
CA ASN A 309 23.29 11.03 10.07
C ASN A 309 22.00 11.64 10.62
N ALA A 310 22.13 12.32 11.77
CA ALA A 310 21.03 13.03 12.42
C ALA A 310 20.38 14.09 11.53
N ARG A 311 21.12 14.63 10.54
CA ARG A 311 20.59 15.59 9.56
C ARG A 311 19.35 15.06 8.85
N ILE A 312 19.26 13.75 8.62
CA ILE A 312 18.11 13.15 7.91
C ILE A 312 16.83 13.32 8.71
N VAL A 313 16.83 13.02 10.01
CA VAL A 313 15.63 13.20 10.85
C VAL A 313 15.36 14.67 11.17
N GLN A 314 16.38 15.52 11.14
CA GLN A 314 16.23 16.97 11.30
C GLN A 314 15.59 17.63 10.08
N GLU A 315 15.94 17.19 8.86
CA GLU A 315 15.33 17.67 7.63
C GLU A 315 14.01 16.97 7.30
N LEU A 316 13.85 15.71 7.72
CA LEU A 316 12.65 14.90 7.55
C LEU A 316 12.07 14.42 8.90
N PRO A 317 11.67 15.33 9.81
CA PRO A 317 11.10 14.96 11.11
C PRO A 317 9.81 14.12 10.99
N GLN A 318 9.17 14.16 9.83
CA GLN A 318 8.02 13.33 9.47
C GLN A 318 8.31 11.83 9.55
N LEU A 319 9.58 11.40 9.45
CA LEU A 319 9.99 10.00 9.67
C LEU A 319 9.61 9.49 11.07
N LEU A 320 9.47 10.40 12.03
CA LEU A 320 9.15 10.12 13.43
C LEU A 320 7.66 10.39 13.75
N ASP A 321 6.86 10.78 12.76
CA ASP A 321 5.43 11.06 12.91
C ASP A 321 4.60 9.79 12.65
N ALA A 322 3.83 9.34 13.64
CA ALA A 322 2.99 8.15 13.52
C ALA A 322 1.92 8.26 12.41
N ARG A 323 1.55 9.48 11.98
CA ARG A 323 0.65 9.68 10.83
C ARG A 323 1.31 9.31 9.50
N SER A 324 2.63 9.33 9.43
CA SER A 324 3.39 8.86 8.27
C SER A 324 3.79 7.39 8.46
N ALA A 325 4.17 6.99 9.67
CA ALA A 325 4.63 5.64 10.02
C ALA A 325 3.74 5.01 11.11
N PRO A 326 2.56 4.47 10.77
CA PRO A 326 1.59 3.97 11.74
C PRO A 326 2.13 2.90 12.70
N LEU A 327 3.17 2.14 12.33
CA LEU A 327 3.76 1.12 13.20
C LEU A 327 4.48 1.72 14.41
N ILE A 328 4.87 3.00 14.42
CA ILE A 328 5.54 3.62 15.57
C ILE A 328 4.56 4.25 16.57
N ALA A 329 3.24 4.19 16.35
CA ALA A 329 2.25 4.78 17.24
C ALA A 329 2.35 4.27 18.69
N ASP A 330 1.89 5.09 19.65
CA ASP A 330 1.86 4.72 21.06
C ASP A 330 0.84 3.60 21.33
N GLN A 331 1.12 2.78 22.35
CA GLN A 331 0.22 1.71 22.78
C GLN A 331 -1.19 2.22 23.13
N ALA A 332 -1.27 3.42 23.70
CA ALA A 332 -2.52 4.06 24.07
C ALA A 332 -3.41 4.41 22.86
N VAL A 333 -2.81 4.62 21.68
CA VAL A 333 -3.52 4.82 20.41
C VAL A 333 -3.90 3.46 19.81
N LEU A 334 -2.96 2.51 19.81
CA LEU A 334 -3.18 1.18 19.21
C LEU A 334 -4.33 0.41 19.86
N GLN A 335 -4.48 0.47 21.19
CA GLN A 335 -5.56 -0.24 21.92
C GLN A 335 -6.97 0.24 21.56
N LEU A 336 -7.09 1.39 20.88
CA LEU A 336 -8.37 1.99 20.50
C LEU A 336 -8.79 1.65 19.06
N LEU A 337 -7.95 0.91 18.32
CA LEU A 337 -8.23 0.53 16.95
C LEU A 337 -9.26 -0.59 16.86
N PRO A 338 -10.05 -0.66 15.77
CA PRO A 338 -11.01 -1.72 15.57
C PRO A 338 -10.33 -3.07 15.28
N LYS A 339 -11.13 -4.13 15.26
CA LYS A 339 -10.70 -5.44 14.75
C LYS A 339 -10.01 -5.28 13.40
N THR A 340 -8.82 -5.84 13.28
CA THR A 340 -7.90 -5.55 12.19
C THR A 340 -7.53 -6.80 11.40
N TYR A 341 -7.65 -6.74 10.08
CA TYR A 341 -7.08 -7.72 9.14
C TYR A 341 -5.78 -7.18 8.57
N ILE A 342 -4.75 -8.01 8.51
CA ILE A 342 -3.46 -7.67 7.90
C ILE A 342 -3.07 -8.79 6.94
N LEU A 343 -2.96 -8.46 5.66
CA LEU A 343 -2.43 -9.37 4.65
C LEU A 343 -0.94 -9.11 4.46
N THR A 344 -0.13 -10.16 4.48
CA THR A 344 1.32 -10.07 4.17
C THR A 344 1.73 -11.09 3.12
N CYS A 345 2.85 -10.82 2.44
CA CYS A 345 3.38 -11.64 1.36
C CYS A 345 4.84 -11.99 1.65
N GLU A 346 5.26 -13.24 1.43
CA GLU A 346 6.64 -13.66 1.73
C GLU A 346 7.69 -12.98 0.86
N HIS A 347 7.37 -12.70 -0.40
CA HIS A 347 8.26 -12.05 -1.38
C HIS A 347 8.00 -10.53 -1.47
N ASP A 348 7.83 -9.90 -0.31
CA ASP A 348 7.62 -8.46 -0.16
C ASP A 348 8.56 -7.87 0.91
N VAL A 349 9.13 -6.70 0.64
CA VAL A 349 9.95 -5.97 1.63
C VAL A 349 9.12 -5.44 2.81
N LEU A 350 7.80 -5.29 2.64
CA LEU A 350 6.88 -4.80 3.67
C LEU A 350 6.33 -5.91 4.58
N ARG A 351 6.71 -7.18 4.36
CA ARG A 351 6.19 -8.32 5.12
C ARG A 351 6.33 -8.11 6.62
N ASP A 352 7.52 -7.76 7.08
CA ASP A 352 7.80 -7.66 8.51
C ASP A 352 7.10 -6.47 9.15
N ASP A 353 6.92 -5.36 8.42
CA ASP A 353 6.14 -4.22 8.89
C ASP A 353 4.73 -4.65 9.30
N GLY A 354 4.05 -5.42 8.43
CA GLY A 354 2.72 -5.96 8.71
C GLY A 354 2.69 -6.92 9.90
N ILE A 355 3.67 -7.83 10.00
CA ILE A 355 3.74 -8.80 11.11
C ILE A 355 4.05 -8.11 12.44
N MET A 356 4.97 -7.16 12.46
CA MET A 356 5.27 -6.35 13.64
C MET A 356 4.04 -5.56 14.08
N TYR A 357 3.28 -5.00 13.14
CA TYR A 357 2.06 -4.26 13.45
C TYR A 357 0.99 -5.16 14.03
N ALA A 358 0.77 -6.34 13.45
CA ALA A 358 -0.11 -7.36 14.00
C ALA A 358 0.25 -7.66 15.47
N LYS A 359 1.54 -7.92 15.74
CA LYS A 359 2.01 -8.25 17.08
C LYS A 359 1.78 -7.12 18.09
N ARG A 360 2.02 -5.88 17.67
CA ARG A 360 1.80 -4.69 18.52
C ARG A 360 0.32 -4.46 18.81
N LEU A 361 -0.55 -4.63 17.82
CA LEU A 361 -2.01 -4.54 17.97
C LEU A 361 -2.54 -5.63 18.92
N GLU A 362 -2.12 -6.89 18.74
CA GLU A 362 -2.49 -7.99 19.64
C GLU A 362 -2.07 -7.69 21.09
N SER A 363 -0.86 -7.17 21.27
CA SER A 363 -0.33 -6.76 22.58
C SER A 363 -1.08 -5.55 23.16
N ALA A 364 -1.81 -4.80 22.33
CA ALA A 364 -2.71 -3.72 22.72
C ALA A 364 -4.14 -4.20 23.01
N GLY A 365 -4.41 -5.50 22.89
CA GLY A 365 -5.75 -6.09 23.09
C GLY A 365 -6.66 -5.98 21.87
N VAL A 366 -6.15 -5.59 20.71
CA VAL A 366 -6.93 -5.56 19.45
C VAL A 366 -7.02 -6.96 18.88
N GLU A 367 -8.22 -7.36 18.45
CA GLU A 367 -8.40 -8.61 17.70
C GLU A 367 -7.78 -8.46 16.30
N VAL A 368 -6.82 -9.32 15.97
CA VAL A 368 -6.10 -9.29 14.70
C VAL A 368 -6.26 -10.60 13.94
N THR A 369 -6.47 -10.52 12.64
CA THR A 369 -6.27 -11.63 11.71
C THR A 369 -5.07 -11.31 10.84
N LEU A 370 -3.98 -12.06 11.01
CA LEU A 370 -2.81 -12.00 10.14
C LEU A 370 -2.92 -13.11 9.08
N ASP A 371 -3.05 -12.72 7.81
CA ASP A 371 -3.18 -13.63 6.68
C ASP A 371 -1.92 -13.55 5.81
N HIS A 372 -1.07 -14.58 5.91
CA HIS A 372 0.25 -14.60 5.29
C HIS A 372 0.29 -15.53 4.07
N PHE A 373 0.75 -15.01 2.94
CA PHE A 373 0.85 -15.75 1.67
C PHE A 373 2.30 -16.05 1.32
N GLU A 374 2.69 -17.33 1.44
CA GLU A 374 4.08 -17.81 1.25
C GLU A 374 4.61 -17.68 -0.19
N ASP A 375 3.74 -17.64 -1.19
CA ASP A 375 4.09 -17.44 -2.61
C ASP A 375 3.73 -16.04 -3.13
N GLY A 376 3.25 -15.17 -2.23
CA GLY A 376 2.81 -13.82 -2.56
C GLY A 376 3.96 -12.83 -2.74
N PHE A 377 3.73 -11.81 -3.57
CA PHE A 377 4.64 -10.70 -3.84
C PHE A 377 3.90 -9.36 -3.72
N HIS A 378 4.65 -8.25 -3.67
CA HIS A 378 4.06 -6.92 -3.51
C HIS A 378 3.07 -6.57 -4.63
N GLY A 379 1.87 -6.12 -4.26
CA GLY A 379 0.83 -5.73 -5.23
C GLY A 379 0.06 -6.90 -5.84
N CYS A 380 0.31 -8.15 -5.45
CA CYS A 380 -0.32 -9.30 -6.10
C CYS A 380 -1.86 -9.26 -6.10
N MET A 381 -2.50 -8.71 -5.06
CA MET A 381 -3.96 -8.70 -4.89
C MET A 381 -4.69 -7.94 -6.01
N ILE A 382 -4.06 -6.91 -6.60
CA ILE A 382 -4.68 -6.14 -7.69
C ILE A 382 -4.48 -6.79 -9.08
N PHE A 383 -3.51 -7.71 -9.20
CA PHE A 383 -3.20 -8.40 -10.44
C PHE A 383 -4.03 -9.70 -10.56
N THR A 384 -5.32 -9.53 -10.87
CA THR A 384 -6.29 -10.64 -11.00
C THR A 384 -6.87 -10.82 -12.40
N SER A 385 -6.63 -9.87 -13.31
CA SER A 385 -7.18 -9.85 -14.66
C SER A 385 -6.09 -9.98 -15.72
N TRP A 386 -6.45 -10.53 -16.88
CA TRP A 386 -5.54 -10.70 -18.01
C TRP A 386 -4.93 -9.34 -18.45
N PRO A 387 -3.62 -9.29 -18.78
CA PRO A 387 -2.66 -10.40 -18.89
C PRO A 387 -1.95 -10.77 -17.57
N THR A 388 -2.27 -10.09 -16.46
CA THR A 388 -1.64 -10.23 -15.15
C THR A 388 -2.54 -11.00 -14.18
N ASN A 389 -3.19 -12.08 -14.61
CA ASN A 389 -4.02 -12.90 -13.72
C ASN A 389 -3.14 -13.90 -12.95
N PHE A 390 -2.64 -13.46 -11.79
CA PHE A 390 -1.84 -14.29 -10.89
C PHE A 390 -2.74 -15.13 -9.99
N SER A 391 -2.40 -16.40 -9.82
CA SER A 391 -3.16 -17.30 -8.94
C SER A 391 -3.15 -16.81 -7.48
N VAL A 392 -2.00 -16.30 -7.01
CA VAL A 392 -1.88 -15.68 -5.69
C VAL A 392 -2.68 -14.38 -5.57
N GLY A 393 -2.81 -13.60 -6.64
CA GLY A 393 -3.67 -12.41 -6.65
C GLY A 393 -5.14 -12.75 -6.43
N ILE A 394 -5.62 -13.81 -7.07
CA ILE A 394 -7.01 -14.29 -6.88
C ILE A 394 -7.21 -14.82 -5.46
N ARG A 395 -6.27 -15.62 -4.94
CA ARG A 395 -6.37 -16.19 -3.58
C ARG A 395 -6.35 -15.10 -2.50
N THR A 396 -5.43 -14.14 -2.59
CA THR A 396 -5.34 -13.01 -1.64
C THR A 396 -6.62 -12.18 -1.64
N ARG A 397 -7.12 -11.79 -2.82
CA ARG A 397 -8.39 -11.06 -2.95
C ARG A 397 -9.56 -11.84 -2.34
N ASN A 398 -9.70 -13.12 -2.68
CA ASN A 398 -10.81 -13.94 -2.20
C ASN A 398 -10.75 -14.15 -0.68
N SER A 399 -9.56 -14.31 -0.10
CA SER A 399 -9.39 -14.42 1.36
C SER A 399 -9.79 -13.12 2.07
N TYR A 400 -9.33 -11.98 1.54
CA TYR A 400 -9.69 -10.65 2.03
C TYR A 400 -11.20 -10.38 1.96
N ILE A 401 -11.85 -10.64 0.82
CA ILE A 401 -13.30 -10.47 0.66
C ILE A 401 -14.05 -11.40 1.61
N LYS A 402 -13.64 -12.66 1.73
CA LYS A 402 -14.25 -13.62 2.67
C LYS A 402 -14.14 -13.13 4.11
N TRP A 403 -13.00 -12.58 4.52
CA TRP A 403 -12.83 -12.05 5.87
C TRP A 403 -13.76 -10.84 6.11
N LEU A 404 -13.87 -9.94 5.15
CA LEU A 404 -14.83 -8.83 5.22
C LEU A 404 -16.26 -9.34 5.31
N ASP A 405 -16.65 -10.33 4.51
CA ASP A 405 -18.00 -10.88 4.51
C ASP A 405 -18.42 -11.41 5.89
N GLN A 406 -17.48 -12.07 6.59
CA GLN A 406 -17.70 -12.68 7.89
C GLN A 406 -17.71 -11.69 9.06
N ASN A 407 -17.03 -10.54 8.91
CA ASN A 407 -16.77 -9.63 10.03
C ASN A 407 -17.46 -8.26 9.89
N LEU A 408 -17.77 -7.83 8.67
CA LEU A 408 -18.35 -6.51 8.37
C LEU A 408 -19.85 -6.62 8.28
#